data_AF-A0A1D7YJK3-F1
#
_entry.id   AF-A0A1D7YJK3-F1
#
_cell.length_a   1.000
_cell.length_b   1.000
_cell.length_c   1.000
_cell.angle_alpha   90.00
_cell.angle_beta   90.00
_cell.angle_gamma   90.00
#
_symmetry.space_group_name_H-M   'P 1'
#
loop_
_entity.id
_entity.type
_entity.pdbx_description
1 polymer ?
#
loop_
_entity_poly.entity_id
_entity_poly.type
_entity_poly.pdbx_seq_one_letter_code
_entity_poly.pdbx_strand_id
1 'polypeptide(L)'
;MNAHDSSTPAEAARLCPALDADRLVADLMTARDHLWDEQSSYENGRVSRWAEQDWRCLSVRSPGGDKTRTDPGGPGCAEFADTEWLDHMPYVREVLRQIPGPLYAARFMDLGPDTVGYPHCDPRFAPDWGMARLHIPVITHEKASLVLDGVTHQWQPGEFWFGDFSRMHQIQNLGPEHRVHLVVDVLVTPEIAQLFPDDWAGYFNGSDVLYNRPAVALTDAEREAARCSFDAPAHLLEVEVFGSLTGPQPQATFSIVDTGTGLAIRSPQDHLFPLVALGGHEYRLVGWSEERTVTTRLDGPRPEVELTYRKGNRSTRLLVPGTPAP
;
A
#
# COMPACT_ATOMS: atom_id res chain seq x y z
N MET A 1 -2.73 18.71 3.12
CA MET A 1 -3.81 17.73 2.91
C MET A 1 -3.95 16.95 4.22
N ASN A 2 -5.13 16.84 4.81
CA ASN A 2 -5.31 16.08 6.06
C ASN A 2 -5.34 14.57 5.73
N ALA A 3 -4.52 13.77 6.43
CA ALA A 3 -4.41 12.33 6.19
C ALA A 3 -5.56 11.52 6.81
N HIS A 4 -6.32 12.12 7.73
CA HIS A 4 -7.36 11.45 8.52
C HIS A 4 -8.80 11.67 8.01
N ASP A 5 -9.00 12.63 7.08
CA ASP A 5 -10.31 12.87 6.49
C ASP A 5 -10.51 11.92 5.31
N SER A 6 -11.40 10.94 5.42
CA SER A 6 -11.75 10.07 4.29
C SER A 6 -12.89 10.65 3.46
N SER A 7 -12.87 10.37 2.16
CA SER A 7 -13.95 10.68 1.23
C SER A 7 -14.92 9.53 0.96
N THR A 8 -14.66 8.33 1.51
CA THR A 8 -15.51 7.16 1.22
C THR A 8 -16.95 7.36 1.74
N PRO A 9 -17.97 6.84 1.04
CA PRO A 9 -19.38 7.00 1.44
C PRO A 9 -19.73 6.22 2.72
N ALA A 10 -18.99 5.15 3.02
CA ALA A 10 -19.10 4.38 4.25
C ALA A 10 -17.72 3.90 4.71
N GLU A 11 -17.65 3.45 5.96
CA GLU A 11 -16.43 2.97 6.61
C GLU A 11 -15.99 1.59 6.10
N ALA A 12 -16.93 0.76 5.64
CA ALA A 12 -16.66 -0.54 5.06
C ALA A 12 -17.66 -0.88 3.94
N ALA A 13 -17.28 -1.80 3.07
CA ALA A 13 -18.16 -2.36 2.06
C ALA A 13 -17.95 -3.87 1.94
N ARG A 14 -19.04 -4.62 1.90
CA ARG A 14 -18.98 -6.03 1.54
C ARG A 14 -18.80 -6.13 0.03
N LEU A 15 -17.76 -6.83 -0.37
CA LEU A 15 -17.36 -7.03 -1.76
C LEU A 15 -17.89 -8.34 -2.31
N CYS A 16 -17.87 -8.46 -3.62
CA CYS A 16 -18.13 -9.70 -4.34
C CYS A 16 -16.85 -10.23 -5.01
N PRO A 17 -16.71 -11.56 -5.18
CA PRO A 17 -17.62 -12.62 -4.73
C PRO A 17 -17.40 -13.02 -3.26
N ALA A 18 -18.27 -13.88 -2.74
CA ALA A 18 -17.95 -14.68 -1.56
C ALA A 18 -16.91 -15.77 -1.93
N LEU A 19 -16.08 -16.12 -0.96
CA LEU A 19 -14.94 -17.02 -1.10
C LEU A 19 -15.16 -18.30 -0.28
N ASP A 20 -14.47 -19.37 -0.65
CA ASP A 20 -14.54 -20.67 0.01
C ASP A 20 -13.67 -20.67 1.28
N ALA A 21 -14.32 -20.51 2.43
CA ALA A 21 -13.66 -20.46 3.73
C ALA A 21 -12.87 -21.74 4.03
N ASP A 22 -13.39 -22.92 3.68
CA ASP A 22 -12.74 -24.19 3.98
C ASP A 22 -11.44 -24.35 3.17
N ARG A 23 -11.44 -23.92 1.91
CA ARG A 23 -10.22 -23.89 1.09
C ARG A 23 -9.19 -22.88 1.60
N LEU A 24 -9.63 -21.72 2.12
CA LEU A 24 -8.72 -20.74 2.74
C LEU A 24 -8.08 -21.32 4.01
N VAL A 25 -8.86 -22.02 4.85
CA VAL A 25 -8.36 -22.70 6.04
C VAL A 25 -7.39 -23.82 5.64
N ALA A 26 -7.72 -24.62 4.63
CA ALA A 26 -6.84 -25.69 4.15
C ALA A 26 -5.45 -25.16 3.74
N ASP A 27 -5.42 -24.06 2.98
CA ASP A 27 -4.19 -23.37 2.60
C ASP A 27 -3.46 -22.82 3.82
N LEU A 28 -4.16 -22.14 4.74
CA LEU A 28 -3.58 -21.61 5.97
C LEU A 28 -2.90 -22.69 6.81
N MET A 29 -3.50 -23.87 6.89
CA MET A 29 -2.99 -25.00 7.66
C MET A 29 -1.69 -25.59 7.09
N THR A 30 -1.33 -25.29 5.84
CA THR A 30 -0.03 -25.70 5.28
C THR A 30 1.15 -24.99 5.97
N ALA A 31 0.91 -23.84 6.59
CA ALA A 31 1.91 -23.07 7.34
C ALA A 31 1.84 -23.29 8.87
N ARG A 32 0.97 -24.20 9.36
CA ARG A 32 0.70 -24.37 10.80
C ARG A 32 1.87 -24.87 11.64
N ASP A 33 2.78 -25.62 11.02
CA ASP A 33 3.94 -26.21 11.71
C ASP A 33 5.10 -25.21 11.85
N HIS A 34 4.90 -23.96 11.40
CA HIS A 34 5.89 -22.89 11.44
C HIS A 34 5.46 -21.84 12.45
N LEU A 35 6.43 -21.30 13.20
CA LEU A 35 6.20 -20.16 14.07
C LEU A 35 5.88 -18.95 13.18
N TRP A 36 4.68 -18.42 13.31
CA TRP A 36 4.33 -17.15 12.66
C TRP A 36 5.08 -16.03 13.38
N ASP A 37 5.69 -15.14 12.61
CA ASP A 37 6.42 -14.01 13.16
C ASP A 37 5.44 -13.02 13.81
N GLU A 38 5.89 -12.37 14.89
CA GLU A 38 5.15 -11.28 15.51
C GLU A 38 4.85 -10.17 14.50
N GLN A 39 3.70 -9.51 14.65
CA GLN A 39 3.39 -8.34 13.85
C GLN A 39 4.48 -7.27 14.04
N SER A 40 4.90 -6.67 12.93
CA SER A 40 5.79 -5.53 12.93
C SER A 40 5.13 -4.33 12.28
N SER A 41 5.54 -3.15 12.70
CA SER A 41 5.23 -1.88 12.05
C SER A 41 6.44 -1.41 11.24
N TYR A 42 6.17 -0.68 10.17
CA TYR A 42 7.20 0.00 9.39
C TYR A 42 7.21 1.47 9.76
N GLU A 43 8.27 1.91 10.42
CA GLU A 43 8.48 3.30 10.84
C GLU A 43 9.95 3.70 10.59
N ASN A 44 10.16 4.87 10.01
CA ASN A 44 11.45 5.48 9.68
C ASN A 44 12.34 4.60 8.79
N GLY A 45 11.76 3.92 7.81
CA GLY A 45 12.51 3.01 6.94
C GLY A 45 13.00 1.73 7.65
N ARG A 46 12.48 1.46 8.85
CA ARG A 46 12.86 0.31 9.67
C ARG A 46 11.63 -0.49 10.06
N VAL A 47 11.79 -1.81 10.02
CA VAL A 47 10.83 -2.73 10.61
C VAL A 47 11.06 -2.74 12.12
N SER A 48 10.06 -2.34 12.88
CA SER A 48 10.06 -2.45 14.33
C SER A 48 9.07 -3.53 14.75
N ARG A 49 9.55 -4.49 15.54
CA ARG A 49 8.71 -5.57 16.08
C ARG A 49 7.98 -5.00 17.30
N TRP A 50 6.68 -4.80 17.17
CA TRP A 50 5.81 -4.43 18.27
C TRP A 50 4.66 -5.42 18.28
N ALA A 51 4.75 -6.40 19.15
CA ALA A 51 3.58 -7.13 19.59
C ALA A 51 3.72 -7.31 21.11
N GLU A 52 3.13 -6.39 21.90
CA GLU A 52 2.91 -6.65 23.33
C GLU A 52 1.85 -7.76 23.54
N GLN A 53 1.21 -8.23 22.47
CA GLN A 53 0.05 -9.12 22.44
C GLN A 53 0.28 -10.28 21.46
N ASP A 54 -0.49 -11.38 21.56
CA ASP A 54 -0.39 -12.53 20.65
C ASP A 54 -0.95 -12.19 19.26
N TRP A 55 -0.27 -11.28 18.55
CA TRP A 55 -0.61 -10.84 17.21
C TRP A 55 0.50 -11.27 16.27
N ARG A 56 0.19 -12.27 15.44
CA ARG A 56 1.13 -12.87 14.51
C ARG A 56 0.75 -12.61 13.06
N CYS A 57 1.73 -12.70 12.19
CA CYS A 57 1.58 -12.37 10.79
C CYS A 57 2.32 -13.38 9.91
N LEU A 58 1.66 -13.82 8.85
CA LEU A 58 2.25 -14.67 7.81
C LEU A 58 2.10 -13.96 6.46
N SER A 59 3.19 -13.38 5.97
CA SER A 59 3.19 -12.67 4.69
C SER A 59 3.27 -13.62 3.52
N VAL A 60 2.25 -13.60 2.66
CA VAL A 60 2.22 -14.34 1.38
C VAL A 60 2.68 -13.47 0.21
N ARG A 61 2.75 -12.15 0.41
CA ARG A 61 3.35 -11.18 -0.51
C ARG A 61 3.92 -9.99 0.26
N SER A 62 5.18 -9.64 0.02
CA SER A 62 5.93 -8.63 0.77
C SER A 62 7.04 -7.98 -0.08
N PRO A 63 7.70 -6.91 0.38
CA PRO A 63 8.86 -6.34 -0.31
C PRO A 63 9.96 -7.40 -0.50
N GLY A 64 10.35 -7.62 -1.75
CA GLY A 64 11.35 -8.61 -2.16
C GLY A 64 10.88 -10.06 -2.08
N GLY A 65 9.62 -10.34 -1.72
CA GLY A 65 9.16 -11.69 -1.40
C GLY A 65 9.75 -12.24 -0.11
N ASP A 66 10.25 -11.36 0.77
CA ASP A 66 10.83 -11.73 2.06
C ASP A 66 9.73 -12.18 3.04
N LYS A 67 9.69 -13.47 3.34
CA LYS A 67 8.71 -14.06 4.26
C LYS A 67 8.81 -13.56 5.70
N THR A 68 9.94 -12.98 6.09
CA THR A 68 10.19 -12.50 7.47
C THR A 68 9.64 -11.09 7.71
N ARG A 69 9.21 -10.41 6.64
CA ARG A 69 8.55 -9.10 6.71
C ARG A 69 7.09 -9.28 7.10
N THR A 70 6.71 -8.83 8.29
CA THR A 70 5.31 -8.86 8.77
C THR A 70 4.59 -7.50 8.66
N ASP A 71 5.33 -6.44 8.35
CA ASP A 71 4.85 -5.08 8.10
C ASP A 71 4.22 -4.95 6.69
N PRO A 72 3.39 -3.91 6.43
CA PRO A 72 2.76 -3.73 5.11
C PRO A 72 3.76 -3.34 4.03
N GLY A 73 5.04 -3.11 4.38
CA GLY A 73 5.98 -2.44 3.53
C GLY A 73 5.75 -0.94 3.48
N GLY A 74 6.37 -0.33 2.47
CA GLY A 74 6.38 1.10 2.22
C GLY A 74 7.31 1.38 1.04
N PRO A 75 7.62 2.66 0.72
CA PRO A 75 8.84 3.02 -0.01
C PRO A 75 10.01 2.19 0.47
N GLY A 76 10.66 1.54 -0.46
CA GLY A 76 11.89 0.83 -0.20
C GLY A 76 12.54 0.40 -1.49
N CYS A 77 13.71 -0.19 -1.36
CA CYS A 77 14.54 -0.58 -2.50
C CYS A 77 14.01 -1.80 -3.27
N ALA A 78 12.92 -2.42 -2.81
CA ALA A 78 12.43 -3.70 -3.31
C ALA A 78 10.99 -3.62 -3.80
N GLU A 79 10.73 -4.23 -4.96
CA GLU A 79 9.38 -4.50 -5.45
C GLU A 79 8.66 -5.51 -4.57
N PHE A 80 7.34 -5.51 -4.59
CA PHE A 80 6.55 -6.50 -3.87
C PHE A 80 6.46 -7.78 -4.69
N ALA A 81 6.75 -8.91 -4.06
CA ALA A 81 6.72 -10.23 -4.69
C ALA A 81 6.07 -11.25 -3.77
N ASP A 82 5.58 -12.33 -4.38
CA ASP A 82 5.02 -13.45 -3.64
C ASP A 82 6.12 -14.10 -2.80
N THR A 83 5.79 -14.48 -1.57
CA THR A 83 6.71 -15.26 -0.73
C THR A 83 6.57 -16.74 -1.06
N GLU A 84 7.54 -17.56 -0.65
CA GLU A 84 7.51 -19.01 -0.88
C GLU A 84 6.27 -19.70 -0.26
N TRP A 85 5.60 -19.07 0.70
CA TRP A 85 4.35 -19.58 1.27
C TRP A 85 3.27 -19.79 0.22
N LEU A 86 3.20 -18.92 -0.77
CA LEU A 86 2.15 -18.97 -1.80
C LEU A 86 2.30 -20.21 -2.70
N ASP A 87 3.47 -20.86 -2.75
CA ASP A 87 3.69 -22.12 -3.47
C ASP A 87 2.93 -23.29 -2.83
N HIS A 88 2.57 -23.17 -1.55
CA HIS A 88 1.81 -24.17 -0.81
C HIS A 88 0.33 -23.80 -0.61
N MET A 89 -0.09 -22.62 -1.08
CA MET A 89 -1.44 -22.08 -0.88
C MET A 89 -2.15 -21.83 -2.22
N PRO A 90 -2.58 -22.91 -2.91
CA PRO A 90 -3.15 -22.81 -4.25
C PRO A 90 -4.44 -21.97 -4.32
N TYR A 91 -5.30 -22.03 -3.30
CA TYR A 91 -6.53 -21.23 -3.29
C TYR A 91 -6.27 -19.77 -2.96
N VAL A 92 -5.38 -19.45 -2.02
CA VAL A 92 -4.94 -18.07 -1.75
C VAL A 92 -4.36 -17.46 -3.02
N ARG A 93 -3.53 -18.21 -3.76
CA ARG A 93 -3.01 -17.76 -5.06
C ARG A 93 -4.13 -17.49 -6.07
N GLU A 94 -5.14 -18.36 -6.11
CA GLU A 94 -6.32 -18.19 -6.97
C GLU A 94 -7.07 -16.89 -6.61
N VAL A 95 -7.35 -16.68 -5.33
CA VAL A 95 -8.04 -15.48 -4.81
C VAL A 95 -7.26 -14.21 -5.12
N LEU A 96 -5.96 -14.18 -4.83
CA LEU A 96 -5.11 -13.02 -5.10
C LEU A 96 -5.10 -12.65 -6.60
N ARG A 97 -5.15 -13.64 -7.50
CA ARG A 97 -5.23 -13.41 -8.94
C ARG A 97 -6.59 -12.89 -9.42
N GLN A 98 -7.66 -13.13 -8.65
CA GLN A 98 -9.00 -12.64 -8.98
C GLN A 98 -9.22 -11.18 -8.56
N ILE A 99 -8.40 -10.65 -7.66
CA ILE A 99 -8.45 -9.24 -7.27
C ILE A 99 -7.89 -8.40 -8.42
N PRO A 100 -8.71 -7.54 -9.06
CA PRO A 100 -8.28 -6.83 -10.25
C PRO A 100 -7.41 -5.64 -9.87
N GLY A 101 -6.10 -5.74 -10.07
CA GLY A 101 -5.20 -4.61 -9.92
C GLY A 101 -3.83 -5.00 -9.35
N PRO A 102 -2.92 -4.03 -9.25
CA PRO A 102 -1.59 -4.29 -8.70
C PRO A 102 -1.69 -4.58 -7.20
N LEU A 103 -1.35 -5.82 -6.82
CA LEU A 103 -1.25 -6.20 -5.41
C LEU A 103 -0.01 -5.57 -4.77
N TYR A 104 -0.22 -4.97 -3.62
CA TYR A 104 0.81 -4.38 -2.80
C TYR A 104 1.36 -5.43 -1.84
N ALA A 105 0.76 -5.58 -0.65
CA ALA A 105 1.10 -6.60 0.34
C ALA A 105 -0.08 -7.53 0.58
N ALA A 106 0.20 -8.79 0.90
CA ALA A 106 -0.83 -9.74 1.31
C ALA A 106 -0.31 -10.61 2.46
N ARG A 107 -1.11 -10.73 3.52
CA ARG A 107 -0.70 -11.39 4.76
C ARG A 107 -1.88 -11.95 5.54
N PHE A 108 -1.69 -13.07 6.20
CA PHE A 108 -2.59 -13.50 7.26
C PHE A 108 -2.24 -12.73 8.54
N MET A 109 -3.26 -12.16 9.18
CA MET A 109 -3.15 -11.50 10.47
C MET A 109 -3.93 -12.33 11.49
N ASP A 110 -3.20 -12.98 12.39
CA ASP A 110 -3.71 -13.80 13.48
C ASP A 110 -3.70 -13.00 14.78
N LEU A 111 -4.88 -12.84 15.36
CA LEU A 111 -5.09 -12.21 16.64
C LEU A 111 -5.50 -13.30 17.64
N GLY A 112 -4.65 -13.54 18.64
CA GLY A 112 -4.85 -14.54 19.66
C GLY A 112 -6.03 -14.24 20.59
N PRO A 113 -6.41 -15.23 21.43
CA PRO A 113 -7.49 -15.09 22.42
C PRO A 113 -7.31 -13.89 23.35
N ASP A 114 -8.43 -13.35 23.84
CA ASP A 114 -8.50 -12.25 24.83
C ASP A 114 -7.62 -11.03 24.50
N THR A 115 -7.42 -10.74 23.20
CA THR A 115 -6.55 -9.67 22.72
C THR A 115 -7.35 -8.47 22.21
N VAL A 116 -6.93 -7.27 22.59
CA VAL A 116 -7.56 -6.00 22.19
C VAL A 116 -6.51 -5.06 21.64
N GLY A 117 -6.62 -4.72 20.35
CA GLY A 117 -5.75 -3.74 19.73
C GLY A 117 -5.96 -2.33 20.29
N TYR A 118 -4.95 -1.48 20.18
CA TYR A 118 -5.07 -0.05 20.48
C TYR A 118 -5.91 0.66 19.40
N PRO A 119 -6.80 1.61 19.75
CA PRO A 119 -7.51 2.42 18.77
C PRO A 119 -6.57 3.30 17.95
N HIS A 120 -6.52 3.15 16.62
CA HIS A 120 -5.63 3.90 15.74
C HIS A 120 -6.26 4.23 14.39
N CYS A 121 -5.53 4.99 13.57
CA CYS A 121 -5.80 5.22 12.16
C CYS A 121 -4.58 4.78 11.36
N ASP A 122 -4.81 4.14 10.22
CA ASP A 122 -3.79 3.82 9.22
C ASP A 122 -3.85 4.85 8.09
N PRO A 123 -3.08 5.95 8.17
CA PRO A 123 -3.17 7.01 7.18
C PRO A 123 -2.84 6.48 5.78
N ARG A 124 -3.54 7.01 4.78
CA ARG A 124 -3.32 6.75 3.34
C ARG A 124 -3.73 5.36 2.84
N PHE A 125 -4.32 4.50 3.66
CA PHE A 125 -4.99 3.27 3.20
C PHE A 125 -6.46 3.52 2.84
N ALA A 126 -6.68 4.43 1.88
CA ALA A 126 -8.01 4.77 1.38
C ALA A 126 -8.00 5.13 -0.11
N PRO A 127 -9.13 4.98 -0.84
CA PRO A 127 -9.13 5.15 -2.29
C PRO A 127 -8.79 6.56 -2.79
N ASP A 128 -8.99 7.59 -1.97
CA ASP A 128 -8.53 8.96 -2.25
C ASP A 128 -7.01 9.13 -2.14
N TRP A 129 -6.32 8.18 -1.52
CA TRP A 129 -4.87 8.02 -1.54
C TRP A 129 -4.40 6.98 -2.56
N GLY A 130 -5.31 6.41 -3.34
CA GLY A 130 -5.01 5.40 -4.36
C GLY A 130 -4.61 4.04 -3.79
N MET A 131 -4.95 3.77 -2.53
CA MET A 131 -4.76 2.47 -1.87
C MET A 131 -6.12 1.92 -1.43
N ALA A 132 -6.28 0.61 -1.41
CA ALA A 132 -7.40 -0.02 -0.74
C ALA A 132 -6.91 -1.20 0.09
N ARG A 133 -7.48 -1.37 1.29
CA ARG A 133 -7.23 -2.52 2.14
C ARG A 133 -8.44 -3.43 2.14
N LEU A 134 -8.21 -4.66 1.71
CA LEU A 134 -9.20 -5.70 1.57
C LEU A 134 -8.99 -6.74 2.67
N HIS A 135 -10.08 -7.27 3.21
CA HIS A 135 -10.09 -8.28 4.25
C HIS A 135 -10.93 -9.47 3.82
N ILE A 136 -10.37 -10.66 4.04
CA ILE A 136 -11.04 -11.93 3.85
C ILE A 136 -10.94 -12.67 5.19
N PRO A 137 -12.02 -12.76 5.98
CA PRO A 137 -12.02 -13.56 7.20
C PRO A 137 -11.85 -15.04 6.86
N VAL A 138 -10.95 -15.70 7.57
CA VAL A 138 -10.61 -17.12 7.37
C VAL A 138 -11.05 -17.93 8.57
N ILE A 139 -10.67 -17.47 9.77
CA ILE A 139 -11.11 -18.01 11.05
C ILE A 139 -11.61 -16.83 11.88
N THR A 140 -12.83 -16.89 12.38
CA THR A 140 -13.45 -15.85 13.20
C THR A 140 -14.56 -16.46 14.06
N HIS A 141 -15.08 -15.71 15.03
CA HIS A 141 -16.16 -16.14 15.90
C HIS A 141 -16.94 -14.92 16.43
N GLU A 142 -18.08 -15.16 17.08
CA GLU A 142 -19.02 -14.13 17.58
C GLU A 142 -18.46 -13.14 18.62
N LYS A 143 -17.24 -13.37 19.11
CA LYS A 143 -16.54 -12.50 20.08
C LYS A 143 -15.35 -11.78 19.49
N ALA A 144 -15.11 -11.96 18.19
CA ALA A 144 -14.18 -11.16 17.43
C ALA A 144 -14.94 -10.03 16.74
N SER A 145 -14.46 -8.80 16.87
CA SER A 145 -15.10 -7.62 16.28
C SER A 145 -14.10 -6.56 15.88
N LEU A 146 -14.47 -5.79 14.87
CA LEU A 146 -13.79 -4.56 14.46
C LEU A 146 -14.73 -3.39 14.71
N VAL A 147 -14.36 -2.46 15.57
CA VAL A 147 -15.00 -1.15 15.63
C VAL A 147 -14.30 -0.26 14.61
N LEU A 148 -15.01 0.20 13.58
CA LEU A 148 -14.48 1.04 12.51
C LEU A 148 -15.40 2.25 12.38
N ASP A 149 -14.86 3.45 12.58
CA ASP A 149 -15.63 4.71 12.58
C ASP A 149 -16.88 4.69 13.49
N GLY A 150 -16.76 4.00 14.63
CA GLY A 150 -17.86 3.82 15.59
C GLY A 150 -18.86 2.72 15.23
N VAL A 151 -18.75 2.08 14.06
CA VAL A 151 -19.59 0.96 13.65
C VAL A 151 -18.91 -0.35 14.04
N THR A 152 -19.66 -1.26 14.69
CA THR A 152 -19.14 -2.58 15.08
C THR A 152 -19.42 -3.61 13.99
N HIS A 153 -18.35 -4.25 13.52
CA HIS A 153 -18.35 -5.26 12.47
C HIS A 153 -17.95 -6.63 13.01
N GLN A 154 -18.62 -7.68 12.54
CA GLN A 154 -18.32 -9.09 12.81
C GLN A 154 -18.30 -9.87 11.49
N TRP A 155 -17.28 -9.63 10.67
CA TRP A 155 -17.16 -10.27 9.37
C TRP A 155 -16.98 -11.78 9.50
N GLN A 156 -17.69 -12.54 8.67
CA GLN A 156 -17.78 -14.01 8.72
C GLN A 156 -16.80 -14.69 7.75
N PRO A 157 -16.41 -15.96 8.01
CA PRO A 157 -15.46 -16.68 7.15
C PRO A 157 -15.93 -16.73 5.70
N GLY A 158 -15.01 -16.50 4.76
CA GLY A 158 -15.30 -16.49 3.32
C GLY A 158 -16.00 -15.23 2.82
N GLU A 159 -16.36 -14.29 3.69
CA GLU A 159 -16.77 -12.97 3.22
C GLU A 159 -15.57 -12.18 2.66
N PHE A 160 -15.85 -11.20 1.82
CA PHE A 160 -14.84 -10.33 1.25
C PHE A 160 -15.23 -8.89 1.53
N TRP A 161 -14.30 -8.11 2.09
CA TRP A 161 -14.60 -6.79 2.63
C TRP A 161 -13.54 -5.77 2.23
N PHE A 162 -13.98 -4.56 1.91
CA PHE A 162 -13.16 -3.36 1.99
C PHE A 162 -13.38 -2.71 3.35
N GLY A 163 -12.31 -2.23 3.98
CA GLY A 163 -12.38 -1.36 5.15
C GLY A 163 -11.52 -0.12 4.95
N ASP A 164 -12.07 1.04 5.28
CA ASP A 164 -11.35 2.31 5.26
C ASP A 164 -10.62 2.56 6.59
N PHE A 165 -9.45 1.95 6.72
CA PHE A 165 -8.64 2.03 7.94
C PHE A 165 -7.96 3.40 8.14
N SER A 166 -8.12 4.35 7.22
CA SER A 166 -7.74 5.74 7.48
C SER A 166 -8.59 6.39 8.58
N ARG A 167 -9.78 5.82 8.84
CA ARG A 167 -10.66 6.16 9.96
C ARG A 167 -10.21 5.46 11.25
N MET A 168 -10.65 6.03 12.37
CA MET A 168 -10.38 5.47 13.69
C MET A 168 -10.95 4.06 13.79
N HIS A 169 -10.14 3.11 14.23
CA HIS A 169 -10.56 1.73 14.36
C HIS A 169 -9.88 0.99 15.50
N GLN A 170 -10.54 -0.07 15.97
CA GLN A 170 -10.05 -0.96 17.01
C GLN A 170 -10.51 -2.39 16.75
N ILE A 171 -9.56 -3.32 16.69
CA ILE A 171 -9.84 -4.74 16.61
C ILE A 171 -9.86 -5.38 18.00
N GLN A 172 -10.77 -6.33 18.20
CA GLN A 172 -10.92 -7.07 19.45
C GLN A 172 -11.14 -8.55 19.14
N ASN A 173 -10.45 -9.42 19.86
CA ASN A 173 -10.74 -10.84 19.95
C ASN A 173 -10.96 -11.20 21.43
N LEU A 174 -12.22 -11.23 21.87
CA LEU A 174 -12.62 -11.56 23.24
C LEU A 174 -13.08 -13.02 23.37
N GLY A 175 -12.73 -13.86 22.39
CA GLY A 175 -13.05 -15.28 22.41
C GLY A 175 -11.85 -16.14 22.79
N PRO A 176 -12.10 -17.45 22.99
CA PRO A 176 -11.06 -18.40 23.38
C PRO A 176 -10.26 -18.93 22.19
N GLU A 177 -10.62 -18.56 20.96
CA GLU A 177 -10.02 -19.06 19.72
C GLU A 177 -9.26 -17.94 18.99
N HIS A 178 -8.35 -18.33 18.10
CA HIS A 178 -7.65 -17.40 17.24
C HIS A 178 -8.58 -16.80 16.19
N ARG A 179 -8.37 -15.53 15.85
CA ARG A 179 -9.04 -14.85 14.73
C ARG A 179 -8.01 -14.58 13.65
N VAL A 180 -8.25 -15.10 12.45
CA VAL A 180 -7.35 -14.95 11.30
C VAL A 180 -8.07 -14.35 10.11
N HIS A 181 -7.56 -13.23 9.58
CA HIS A 181 -7.98 -12.68 8.30
C HIS A 181 -6.81 -12.63 7.33
N LEU A 182 -7.05 -12.94 6.06
CA LEU A 182 -6.16 -12.56 4.97
C LEU A 182 -6.42 -11.08 4.64
N VAL A 183 -5.40 -10.26 4.81
CA VAL A 183 -5.41 -8.83 4.54
C VAL A 183 -4.60 -8.57 3.28
N VAL A 184 -5.21 -7.88 2.31
CA VAL A 184 -4.61 -7.59 1.01
C VAL A 184 -4.67 -6.09 0.76
N ASP A 185 -3.50 -5.47 0.68
CA ASP A 185 -3.35 -4.08 0.26
C ASP A 185 -3.20 -4.04 -1.27
N VAL A 186 -3.93 -3.15 -1.94
CA VAL A 186 -3.93 -3.03 -3.40
C VAL A 186 -3.85 -1.58 -3.84
N LEU A 187 -3.26 -1.35 -5.02
CA LEU A 187 -3.38 -0.07 -5.71
C LEU A 187 -4.77 0.05 -6.34
N VAL A 188 -5.44 1.18 -6.09
CA VAL A 188 -6.77 1.44 -6.67
C VAL A 188 -6.64 1.70 -8.16
N THR A 189 -7.38 0.92 -8.93
CA THR A 189 -7.55 1.02 -10.38
C THR A 189 -9.04 1.12 -10.69
N PRO A 190 -9.44 1.56 -11.89
CA PRO A 190 -10.86 1.54 -12.29
C PRO A 190 -11.49 0.15 -12.16
N GLU A 191 -10.72 -0.91 -12.32
CA GLU A 191 -11.20 -2.29 -12.24
C GLU A 191 -11.50 -2.74 -10.80
N ILE A 192 -10.80 -2.20 -9.78
CA ILE A 192 -11.11 -2.45 -8.36
C ILE A 192 -12.55 -2.06 -8.03
N ALA A 193 -13.08 -1.00 -8.65
CA ALA A 193 -14.44 -0.53 -8.42
C ALA A 193 -15.50 -1.61 -8.70
N GLN A 194 -15.19 -2.61 -9.54
CA GLN A 194 -16.09 -3.72 -9.88
C GLN A 194 -16.31 -4.70 -8.72
N LEU A 195 -15.45 -4.68 -7.70
CA LEU A 195 -15.63 -5.48 -6.49
C LEU A 195 -16.70 -4.90 -5.55
N PHE A 196 -16.96 -3.59 -5.66
CA PHE A 196 -17.82 -2.85 -4.75
C PHE A 196 -19.30 -2.95 -5.15
N PRO A 197 -20.22 -2.83 -4.20
CA PRO A 197 -21.66 -2.83 -4.48
C PRO A 197 -22.08 -1.57 -5.27
N ASP A 198 -23.23 -1.67 -5.96
CA ASP A 198 -23.72 -0.64 -6.89
C ASP A 198 -23.87 0.76 -6.26
N ASP A 199 -24.16 0.85 -4.96
CA ASP A 199 -24.30 2.11 -4.23
C ASP A 199 -22.97 2.87 -4.06
N TRP A 200 -21.83 2.21 -4.28
CA TRP A 200 -20.52 2.86 -4.35
C TRP A 200 -20.18 3.40 -5.75
N ALA A 201 -20.97 3.11 -6.78
CA ALA A 201 -20.68 3.56 -8.15
C ALA A 201 -20.58 5.09 -8.25
N GLY A 202 -21.37 5.83 -7.46
CA GLY A 202 -21.28 7.29 -7.41
C GLY A 202 -19.92 7.79 -6.89
N TYR A 203 -19.34 7.10 -5.91
CA TYR A 203 -18.03 7.43 -5.35
C TYR A 203 -16.90 7.15 -6.35
N PHE A 204 -16.88 5.96 -6.96
CA PHE A 204 -15.83 5.58 -7.91
C PHE A 204 -15.92 6.34 -9.25
N ASN A 205 -17.10 6.78 -9.66
CA ASN A 205 -17.26 7.69 -10.81
C ASN A 205 -17.03 9.17 -10.44
N GLY A 206 -16.85 9.46 -9.15
CA GLY A 206 -16.60 10.79 -8.63
C GLY A 206 -15.14 11.23 -8.81
N SER A 207 -14.85 12.43 -8.32
CA SER A 207 -13.50 13.02 -8.41
C SER A 207 -12.65 12.78 -7.17
N ASP A 208 -13.17 12.09 -6.16
CA ASP A 208 -12.48 11.93 -4.88
C ASP A 208 -11.52 10.74 -4.87
N VAL A 209 -11.63 9.83 -5.83
CA VAL A 209 -10.75 8.65 -5.96
C VAL A 209 -9.47 9.01 -6.70
N LEU A 210 -8.34 8.54 -6.19
CA LEU A 210 -7.06 8.59 -6.89
C LEU A 210 -6.80 7.25 -7.58
N TYR A 211 -6.89 7.21 -8.90
CA TYR A 211 -6.59 6.01 -9.67
C TYR A 211 -5.11 5.92 -10.02
N ASN A 212 -4.55 4.71 -9.89
CA ASN A 212 -3.20 4.40 -10.32
C ASN A 212 -3.22 3.88 -11.76
N ARG A 213 -2.33 4.43 -12.58
CA ARG A 213 -2.11 4.00 -13.96
C ARG A 213 -1.27 2.73 -14.01
N PRO A 214 -1.46 1.90 -15.05
CA PRO A 214 -0.59 0.78 -15.30
C PRO A 214 0.85 1.26 -15.56
N ALA A 215 1.82 0.45 -15.14
CA ALA A 215 3.23 0.70 -15.45
C ALA A 215 3.47 0.58 -16.96
N VAL A 216 4.37 1.42 -17.48
CA VAL A 216 4.87 1.32 -18.86
C VAL A 216 6.33 0.88 -18.86
N ALA A 217 6.72 0.11 -19.88
CA ALA A 217 8.12 -0.25 -20.07
C ALA A 217 8.92 0.97 -20.52
N LEU A 218 10.11 1.16 -19.93
CA LEU A 218 11.07 2.18 -20.35
C LEU A 218 12.04 1.61 -21.37
N THR A 219 12.24 2.34 -22.47
CA THR A 219 13.36 2.11 -23.38
C THR A 219 14.68 2.56 -22.75
N ASP A 220 15.80 2.04 -23.25
CA ASP A 220 17.13 2.46 -22.80
C ASP A 220 17.36 3.97 -23.00
N ALA A 221 16.86 4.51 -24.11
CA ALA A 221 16.93 5.94 -24.40
C ALA A 221 16.13 6.79 -23.41
N GLU A 222 14.95 6.33 -22.98
CA GLU A 222 14.16 7.03 -21.95
C GLU A 222 14.83 6.97 -20.58
N ARG A 223 15.47 5.86 -20.23
CA ARG A 223 16.22 5.77 -18.96
C ARG A 223 17.44 6.68 -18.96
N GLU A 224 18.18 6.70 -20.06
CA GLU A 224 19.31 7.60 -20.29
C GLU A 224 18.89 9.07 -20.14
N ALA A 225 17.83 9.46 -20.84
CA ALA A 225 17.33 10.83 -20.88
C ALA A 225 16.71 11.30 -19.55
N ALA A 226 16.27 10.39 -18.69
CA ALA A 226 15.65 10.73 -17.40
C ALA A 226 16.66 11.09 -16.30
N ARG A 227 17.96 10.83 -16.49
CA ARG A 227 18.96 11.05 -15.44
C ARG A 227 19.17 12.53 -15.17
N CYS A 228 19.02 12.93 -13.92
CA CYS A 228 19.26 14.30 -13.49
C CYS A 228 19.45 14.40 -11.98
N SER A 229 20.02 15.51 -11.51
CA SER A 229 19.96 15.94 -10.11
C SER A 229 19.04 17.14 -9.93
N PHE A 230 18.35 17.22 -8.80
CA PHE A 230 17.44 18.33 -8.45
C PHE A 230 17.35 18.50 -6.94
N ASP A 231 17.05 19.72 -6.49
CA ASP A 231 16.77 20.01 -5.09
C ASP A 231 15.27 19.92 -4.82
N ALA A 232 14.90 19.35 -3.68
CA ALA A 232 13.51 19.18 -3.26
C ALA A 232 13.39 19.23 -1.73
N PRO A 233 12.16 19.36 -1.17
CA PRO A 233 11.95 19.19 0.25
C PRO A 233 12.55 17.87 0.77
N ALA A 234 13.27 17.91 1.88
CA ALA A 234 14.02 16.77 2.41
C ALA A 234 13.12 15.54 2.69
N HIS A 235 11.85 15.77 3.00
CA HIS A 235 10.85 14.75 3.24
C HIS A 235 10.29 14.08 1.97
N LEU A 236 10.81 14.39 0.77
CA LEU A 236 10.31 13.85 -0.51
C LEU A 236 10.17 12.32 -0.51
N LEU A 237 11.11 11.63 0.13
CA LEU A 237 11.16 10.16 0.21
C LEU A 237 10.75 9.62 1.59
N GLU A 238 10.34 10.48 2.53
CA GLU A 238 9.89 10.09 3.86
C GLU A 238 8.43 9.60 3.83
N VAL A 239 8.18 8.47 4.49
CA VAL A 239 6.87 7.76 4.48
C VAL A 239 5.92 8.37 5.48
N GLU A 240 6.46 8.68 6.66
CA GLU A 240 5.75 9.13 7.83
C GLU A 240 5.31 10.58 7.63
N VAL A 241 6.13 11.35 6.90
CA VAL A 241 5.93 12.77 6.64
C VAL A 241 5.41 12.96 5.22
N PHE A 242 4.11 13.24 5.11
CA PHE A 242 3.55 13.73 3.84
C PHE A 242 4.01 15.16 3.54
N GLY A 243 4.30 15.95 4.57
CA GLY A 243 4.89 17.28 4.47
C GLY A 243 4.12 18.24 3.55
N SER A 244 4.83 19.20 2.98
CA SER A 244 4.32 20.17 2.01
C SER A 244 5.35 20.42 0.93
N LEU A 245 4.92 20.43 -0.33
CA LEU A 245 5.77 20.86 -1.44
C LEU A 245 5.95 22.38 -1.51
N THR A 246 5.14 23.15 -0.78
CA THR A 246 5.17 24.61 -0.80
C THR A 246 5.47 25.20 0.57
N GLY A 247 5.97 26.44 0.55
CA GLY A 247 6.40 27.16 1.75
C GLY A 247 7.82 26.79 2.22
N PRO A 248 8.27 27.36 3.35
CA PRO A 248 9.59 27.07 3.90
C PRO A 248 9.68 25.61 4.35
N GLN A 249 10.56 24.84 3.70
CA GLN A 249 10.83 23.44 4.00
C GLN A 249 12.35 23.21 3.96
N PRO A 250 12.91 22.37 4.84
CA PRO A 250 14.28 21.89 4.67
C PRO A 250 14.44 21.28 3.28
N GLN A 251 15.50 21.66 2.57
CA GLN A 251 15.79 21.16 1.22
C GLN A 251 16.91 20.13 1.26
N ALA A 252 16.91 19.22 0.30
CA ALA A 252 18.00 18.30 0.06
C ALA A 252 18.12 17.98 -1.44
N THR A 253 19.28 17.49 -1.86
CA THR A 253 19.56 17.15 -3.26
C THR A 253 19.29 15.68 -3.51
N PHE A 254 18.56 15.41 -4.58
CA PHE A 254 18.21 14.07 -5.06
C PHE A 254 18.73 13.88 -6.48
N SER A 255 18.84 12.63 -6.93
CA SER A 255 19.11 12.35 -8.34
C SER A 255 18.30 11.17 -8.87
N ILE A 256 17.79 11.28 -10.10
CA ILE A 256 17.27 10.15 -10.86
C ILE A 256 18.45 9.47 -11.55
N VAL A 257 18.60 8.18 -11.33
CA VAL A 257 19.69 7.35 -11.87
C VAL A 257 19.13 6.14 -12.61
N ASP A 258 19.83 5.71 -13.66
CA ASP A 258 19.60 4.43 -14.31
C ASP A 258 20.26 3.31 -13.51
N THR A 259 19.50 2.27 -13.18
CA THR A 259 19.97 1.08 -12.45
C THR A 259 20.38 -0.06 -13.38
N GLY A 260 20.30 0.14 -14.69
CA GLY A 260 20.49 -0.87 -15.74
C GLY A 260 19.21 -1.62 -16.08
N THR A 261 18.31 -1.81 -15.11
CA THR A 261 17.01 -2.47 -15.31
C THR A 261 15.81 -1.53 -15.13
N GLY A 262 16.04 -0.29 -14.70
CA GLY A 262 15.00 0.68 -14.40
C GLY A 262 15.57 2.02 -13.96
N LEU A 263 14.73 2.86 -13.35
CA LEU A 263 15.14 4.13 -12.77
C LEU A 263 14.98 4.09 -11.24
N ALA A 264 15.78 4.87 -10.54
CA ALA A 264 15.61 5.09 -9.11
C ALA A 264 15.91 6.54 -8.73
N ILE A 265 15.25 7.05 -7.69
CA ILE A 265 15.68 8.26 -7.00
C ILE A 265 16.72 7.88 -5.96
N ARG A 266 17.92 8.46 -6.06
CA ARG A 266 18.96 8.40 -5.05
C ARG A 266 18.76 9.53 -4.03
N SER A 267 18.66 9.17 -2.76
CA SER A 267 18.55 10.11 -1.65
C SER A 267 19.91 10.77 -1.33
N PRO A 268 19.92 11.86 -0.52
CA PRO A 268 21.16 12.46 -0.02
C PRO A 268 22.04 11.50 0.79
N GLN A 269 21.45 10.43 1.33
CA GLN A 269 22.14 9.37 2.08
C GLN A 269 22.55 8.18 1.20
N ASP A 270 22.51 8.33 -0.13
CA ASP A 270 22.89 7.32 -1.12
C ASP A 270 22.00 6.05 -1.11
N HIS A 271 20.76 6.17 -0.65
CA HIS A 271 19.76 5.10 -0.77
C HIS A 271 19.01 5.22 -2.09
N LEU A 272 18.77 4.08 -2.75
CA LEU A 272 18.04 4.02 -4.02
C LEU A 272 16.57 3.65 -3.79
N PHE A 273 15.68 4.47 -4.34
CA PHE A 273 14.24 4.26 -4.33
C PHE A 273 13.77 4.02 -5.77
N PRO A 274 13.46 2.77 -6.16
CA PRO A 274 13.05 2.44 -7.51
C PRO A 274 11.80 3.21 -7.95
N LEU A 275 11.75 3.51 -9.24
CA LEU A 275 10.67 4.23 -9.90
C LEU A 275 9.89 3.31 -10.84
N VAL A 276 8.57 3.48 -10.85
CA VAL A 276 7.65 2.91 -11.84
C VAL A 276 7.29 4.00 -12.84
N ALA A 277 7.55 3.76 -14.13
CA ALA A 277 7.16 4.67 -15.19
C ALA A 277 5.66 4.62 -15.49
N LEU A 278 5.06 5.79 -15.68
CA LEU A 278 3.63 6.00 -15.95
C LEU A 278 3.37 6.57 -17.36
N GLY A 279 4.44 6.74 -18.15
CA GLY A 279 4.42 7.37 -19.47
C GLY A 279 4.63 8.89 -19.42
N GLY A 280 5.06 9.47 -20.54
CA GLY A 280 5.27 10.93 -20.64
C GLY A 280 6.33 11.48 -19.67
N HIS A 281 7.37 10.69 -19.37
CA HIS A 281 8.43 11.01 -18.41
C HIS A 281 7.94 11.27 -16.98
N GLU A 282 6.78 10.72 -16.62
CA GLU A 282 6.24 10.72 -15.26
C GLU A 282 6.47 9.37 -14.58
N TYR A 283 6.82 9.43 -13.30
CA TYR A 283 7.17 8.28 -12.48
C TYR A 283 6.51 8.35 -11.11
N ARG A 284 6.15 7.20 -10.54
CA ARG A 284 5.86 7.05 -9.10
C ARG A 284 6.94 6.19 -8.44
N LEU A 285 7.04 6.27 -7.12
CA LEU A 285 7.93 5.40 -6.36
C LEU A 285 7.35 3.97 -6.28
N VAL A 286 8.21 2.97 -6.40
CA VAL A 286 7.86 1.60 -6.02
C VAL A 286 7.48 1.59 -4.55
N GLY A 287 6.39 0.90 -4.22
CA GLY A 287 5.82 0.96 -2.88
C GLY A 287 4.94 2.18 -2.62
N TRP A 288 4.53 2.94 -3.64
CA TRP A 288 3.60 4.06 -3.49
C TRP A 288 2.48 3.96 -4.50
N SER A 289 1.32 4.49 -4.12
CA SER A 289 0.33 4.93 -5.09
C SER A 289 0.82 6.18 -5.83
N GLU A 290 0.02 6.70 -6.76
CA GLU A 290 0.27 7.98 -7.42
C GLU A 290 0.04 9.22 -6.52
N GLU A 291 -0.05 9.03 -5.21
CA GLU A 291 -0.09 10.12 -4.23
C GLU A 291 1.16 11.00 -4.29
N ARG A 292 2.28 10.46 -4.79
CA ARG A 292 3.48 11.22 -5.15
C ARG A 292 3.97 10.79 -6.53
N THR A 293 4.18 11.76 -7.42
CA THR A 293 4.88 11.53 -8.68
C THR A 293 5.98 12.56 -8.93
N VAL A 294 6.92 12.15 -9.77
CA VAL A 294 8.02 12.97 -10.28
C VAL A 294 7.93 12.96 -11.81
N THR A 295 7.94 14.14 -12.43
CA THR A 295 7.97 14.28 -13.88
C THR A 295 9.25 14.98 -14.30
N THR A 296 9.97 14.43 -15.27
CA THR A 296 11.18 15.05 -15.81
C THR A 296 10.90 15.75 -17.14
N ARG A 297 11.42 16.97 -17.30
CA ARG A 297 11.35 17.74 -18.56
C ARG A 297 12.75 18.30 -18.84
N LEU A 298 13.63 17.47 -19.39
CA LEU A 298 15.07 17.74 -19.41
C LEU A 298 15.60 18.23 -20.78
N ASP A 299 14.84 18.03 -21.86
CA ASP A 299 15.26 18.35 -23.23
C ASP A 299 15.13 19.85 -23.61
N GLY A 300 14.63 20.66 -22.67
CA GLY A 300 14.37 22.09 -22.89
C GLY A 300 15.54 23.01 -22.54
N PRO A 301 15.46 24.30 -22.91
CA PRO A 301 16.47 25.30 -22.52
C PRO A 301 16.52 25.56 -21.01
N ARG A 302 15.51 25.10 -20.27
CA ARG A 302 15.43 25.13 -18.81
C ARG A 302 14.97 23.74 -18.35
N PRO A 303 15.90 22.80 -18.15
CA PRO A 303 15.56 21.48 -17.63
C PRO A 303 14.90 21.62 -16.25
N GLU A 304 13.79 20.92 -16.04
CA GLU A 304 13.00 20.99 -14.82
C GLU A 304 12.50 19.62 -14.37
N VAL A 305 12.27 19.50 -13.07
CA VAL A 305 11.63 18.36 -12.42
C VAL A 305 10.37 18.88 -11.72
N GLU A 306 9.23 18.26 -12.00
CA GLU A 306 7.96 18.56 -11.33
C GLU A 306 7.66 17.48 -10.30
N LEU A 307 7.51 17.87 -9.04
CA LEU A 307 7.04 17.02 -7.95
C LEU A 307 5.55 17.28 -7.76
N THR A 308 4.74 16.23 -7.70
CA THR A 308 3.29 16.34 -7.50
C THR A 308 2.86 15.49 -6.32
N TYR A 309 2.15 16.09 -5.37
CA TYR A 309 1.45 15.40 -4.29
C TYR A 309 -0.06 15.40 -4.59
N ARG A 310 -0.72 14.24 -4.49
CA ARG A 310 -2.15 14.07 -4.81
C ARG A 310 -2.95 13.48 -3.66
N LYS A 311 -4.23 13.86 -3.59
CA LYS A 311 -5.29 13.20 -2.81
C LYS A 311 -6.62 13.38 -3.53
N GLY A 312 -7.15 12.31 -4.10
CA GLY A 312 -8.25 12.34 -5.07
C GLY A 312 -7.88 13.26 -6.25
N ASN A 313 -8.79 14.16 -6.62
CA ASN A 313 -8.54 15.20 -7.62
C ASN A 313 -7.66 16.37 -7.17
N ARG A 314 -7.34 16.49 -5.87
CA ARG A 314 -6.54 17.61 -5.36
C ARG A 314 -5.07 17.32 -5.58
N SER A 315 -4.33 18.31 -6.07
CA SER A 315 -2.88 18.19 -6.22
C SER A 315 -2.15 19.46 -5.82
N THR A 316 -1.00 19.30 -5.18
CA THR A 316 0.01 20.36 -5.01
C THR A 316 1.21 20.01 -5.88
N ARG A 317 1.79 21.02 -6.54
CA ARG A 317 2.93 20.84 -7.45
C ARG A 317 4.07 21.76 -7.08
N LEU A 318 5.29 21.30 -7.28
CA LEU A 318 6.51 22.08 -7.17
C LEU A 318 7.39 21.81 -8.39
N LEU A 319 7.73 22.87 -9.11
CA LEU A 319 8.68 22.84 -10.22
C LEU A 319 10.04 23.29 -9.69
N VAL A 320 11.07 22.46 -9.90
CA VAL A 320 12.44 22.75 -9.49
C VAL A 320 13.39 22.61 -10.69
N PRO A 321 14.49 23.38 -10.73
CA PRO A 321 15.52 23.18 -11.75
C PRO A 321 16.07 21.76 -11.70
N GLY A 322 16.15 21.12 -12.87
CA GLY A 322 16.85 19.85 -13.05
C GLY A 322 18.23 20.10 -13.64
N THR A 323 19.23 19.34 -13.23
CA THR A 323 20.54 19.30 -13.89
C THR A 323 20.68 17.93 -14.56
N PRO A 324 20.52 17.82 -15.89
CA PRO A 324 20.68 16.56 -16.60
C PRO A 324 22.05 15.94 -16.34
N ALA A 325 22.10 14.62 -16.19
CA ALA A 325 23.37 13.92 -16.15
C ALA A 325 24.02 13.93 -17.55
N PRO A 326 25.35 13.92 -17.62
CA PRO A 326 26.07 13.83 -18.89
C PRO A 326 25.81 12.52 -19.64
#